data_AF-A0A6P0TD00-F1
#
_entry.id   AF-A0A6P0TD00-F1
#
_cell.length_a   1.000
_cell.length_b   1.000
_cell.length_c   1.000
_cell.angle_alpha   90.00
_cell.angle_beta   90.00
_cell.angle_gamma   90.00
#
_symmetry.space_group_name_H-M   'P 1'
#
loop_
_entity.id
_entity.type
_entity.pdbx_description
1 polymer ?
#
loop_
_entity_poly.entity_id
_entity_poly.type
_entity_poly.pdbx_seq_one_letter_code
_entity_poly.pdbx_strand_id
1 'polypeptide(L)'
;MPLRHQPAPLTPWDHDQDKPTISASAYVHAQCSLIGDVYLGENVMIAPNTSIRADEGTPFYIGANTNIQDGVVIHGLEQGRILGDDQKAYSVWIGHDTCITHMALIHGPAYVGNECFIGFRSTVFNAQVGHGCIVMMHALIQDVEIPPGKYVPSGAVITTQQAADRLPDANESDRSFSHHVVEINQALRAGYRCADDIACVTPLQNPSSSNGHQSVHQNGQTPSPLSADIVDVIQQQLHLGHRIGLEFADARRFRVGSWQSGPTIVSTHESQVLTQVEQFLTDHPNDYVRLLSVDLGAKQRQLERVIQKPE
;
A
#
# COMPACT_ATOMS: atom_id res chain seq x y z
N MET A 1 10.50 21.32 -20.87
CA MET A 1 10.17 20.41 -19.74
C MET A 1 8.65 20.33 -19.67
N PRO A 2 8.01 19.16 -19.68
CA PRO A 2 6.57 19.12 -19.48
C PRO A 2 6.26 19.66 -18.08
N LEU A 3 5.35 20.63 -18.01
CA LEU A 3 4.90 21.26 -16.77
C LEU A 3 4.22 20.20 -15.91
N ARG A 4 4.82 19.90 -14.75
CA ARG A 4 4.41 18.85 -13.81
C ARG A 4 3.00 19.07 -13.25
N HIS A 5 2.61 20.34 -13.10
CA HIS A 5 1.31 20.78 -12.63
C HIS A 5 0.81 21.88 -13.57
N GLN A 6 -0.38 21.73 -14.12
CA GLN A 6 -0.91 22.65 -15.13
C GLN A 6 -2.20 23.30 -14.64
N PRO A 7 -2.44 24.58 -14.98
CA PRO A 7 -3.75 25.17 -14.77
C PRO A 7 -4.80 24.42 -15.60
N ALA A 8 -6.07 24.48 -15.18
CA ALA A 8 -7.18 24.12 -16.04
C ALA A 8 -7.13 24.97 -17.34
N PRO A 9 -7.47 24.40 -18.51
CA PRO A 9 -7.59 25.16 -19.74
C PRO A 9 -8.80 26.11 -19.67
N LEU A 10 -8.78 27.19 -20.46
CA LEU A 10 -9.99 28.01 -20.64
C LEU A 10 -11.02 27.21 -21.45
N THR A 11 -12.23 27.16 -20.93
CA THR A 11 -13.38 26.50 -21.56
C THR A 11 -14.62 27.39 -21.45
N PRO A 12 -15.74 27.06 -22.11
CA PRO A 12 -17.01 27.75 -21.88
C PRO A 12 -17.57 27.62 -20.45
N TRP A 13 -17.12 26.61 -19.68
CA TRP A 13 -17.60 26.33 -18.32
C TRP A 13 -16.61 26.73 -17.21
N ASP A 14 -15.35 27.00 -17.55
CA ASP A 14 -14.30 27.40 -16.61
C ASP A 14 -13.39 28.49 -17.22
N HIS A 15 -13.30 29.63 -16.54
CA HIS A 15 -12.47 30.78 -16.92
C HIS A 15 -11.36 31.10 -15.91
N ASP A 16 -11.30 30.38 -14.78
CA ASP A 16 -10.48 30.77 -13.62
C ASP A 16 -9.03 30.26 -13.74
N GLN A 17 -8.79 29.26 -14.61
CA GLN A 17 -7.47 28.66 -14.84
C GLN A 17 -6.79 28.18 -13.55
N ASP A 18 -7.59 27.62 -12.64
CA ASP A 18 -7.11 27.18 -11.33
C ASP A 18 -6.01 26.13 -11.45
N LYS A 19 -5.10 26.16 -10.48
CA LYS A 19 -3.91 25.31 -10.42
C LYS A 19 -3.96 24.40 -9.20
N PRO A 20 -3.27 23.25 -9.25
CA PRO A 20 -3.19 22.36 -8.11
C PRO A 20 -2.58 23.04 -6.89
N THR A 21 -3.23 22.90 -5.75
CA THR A 21 -2.74 23.32 -4.43
C THR A 21 -2.16 22.11 -3.71
N ILE A 22 -0.84 22.08 -3.52
CA ILE A 22 -0.13 20.90 -3.03
C ILE A 22 0.54 21.24 -1.69
N SER A 23 0.21 20.50 -0.64
CA SER A 23 0.89 20.64 0.65
C SER A 23 2.39 20.40 0.54
N ALA A 24 3.19 21.18 1.30
CA ALA A 24 4.63 21.10 1.28
C ALA A 24 5.18 19.73 1.69
N SER A 25 4.42 18.92 2.45
CA SER A 25 4.79 17.57 2.88
C SER A 25 4.37 16.46 1.91
N ALA A 26 3.50 16.75 0.94
CA ALA A 26 3.11 15.79 -0.08
C ALA A 26 4.26 15.43 -1.02
N TYR A 27 4.22 14.26 -1.65
CA TYR A 27 5.13 13.85 -2.71
C TYR A 27 4.35 13.54 -3.97
N VAL A 28 4.76 14.13 -5.10
CA VAL A 28 4.17 13.87 -6.41
C VAL A 28 5.27 13.37 -7.33
N HIS A 29 5.13 12.12 -7.79
CA HIS A 29 6.12 11.53 -8.67
C HIS A 29 6.24 12.31 -10.00
N ALA A 30 7.44 12.41 -10.55
CA ALA A 30 7.71 13.21 -11.76
C ALA A 30 7.00 12.73 -13.03
N GLN A 31 6.46 11.50 -13.03
CA GLN A 31 5.68 10.91 -14.13
C GLN A 31 4.16 11.05 -13.95
N CYS A 32 3.70 11.78 -12.93
CA CYS A 32 2.28 12.09 -12.73
C CYS A 32 1.86 13.29 -13.59
N SER A 33 0.59 13.31 -14.01
CA SER A 33 -0.07 14.48 -14.60
C SER A 33 -1.13 15.03 -13.63
N LEU A 34 -0.99 16.29 -13.23
CA LEU A 34 -1.91 16.96 -12.29
C LEU A 34 -2.39 18.29 -12.91
N ILE A 35 -3.69 18.42 -13.14
CA ILE A 35 -4.28 19.52 -13.92
C ILE A 35 -5.54 20.06 -13.21
N GLY A 36 -5.67 21.38 -13.13
CA GLY A 36 -6.87 22.07 -12.64
C GLY A 36 -6.93 22.28 -11.13
N ASP A 37 -8.11 22.61 -10.61
CA ASP A 37 -8.33 22.83 -9.17
C ASP A 37 -8.35 21.50 -8.41
N VAL A 38 -7.15 21.11 -7.97
CA VAL A 38 -6.91 19.90 -7.20
C VAL A 38 -6.18 20.26 -5.92
N TYR A 39 -6.79 19.95 -4.78
CA TYR A 39 -6.16 20.08 -3.48
C TYR A 39 -5.55 18.75 -3.03
N LEU A 40 -4.24 18.76 -2.72
CA LEU A 40 -3.52 17.65 -2.09
C LEU A 40 -3.14 18.01 -0.65
N GLY A 41 -3.71 17.29 0.31
CA GLY A 41 -3.44 17.43 1.73
C GLY A 41 -2.02 17.03 2.15
N GLU A 42 -1.77 17.14 3.46
CA GLU A 42 -0.47 16.78 4.04
C GLU A 42 -0.13 15.32 3.82
N ASN A 43 1.15 15.03 3.60
CA ASN A 43 1.68 13.66 3.49
C ASN A 43 1.00 12.78 2.43
N VAL A 44 0.33 13.38 1.46
CA VAL A 44 -0.19 12.66 0.29
C VAL A 44 0.97 12.13 -0.53
N MET A 45 0.82 10.92 -1.07
CA MET A 45 1.77 10.30 -2.00
C MET A 45 1.08 10.02 -3.34
N ILE A 46 1.57 10.63 -4.41
CA ILE A 46 1.12 10.35 -5.78
C ILE A 46 2.22 9.60 -6.53
N ALA A 47 1.88 8.41 -7.01
CA ALA A 47 2.78 7.48 -7.66
C ALA A 47 2.98 7.77 -9.17
N PRO A 48 3.89 7.05 -9.85
CA PRO A 48 4.10 7.19 -11.29
C PRO A 48 2.85 6.93 -12.14
N ASN A 49 2.77 7.59 -13.30
CA ASN A 49 1.74 7.37 -14.33
C ASN A 49 0.29 7.64 -13.89
N THR A 50 0.09 8.26 -12.72
CA THR A 50 -1.21 8.74 -12.28
C THR A 50 -1.65 9.96 -13.10
N SER A 51 -2.94 10.06 -13.41
CA SER A 51 -3.56 11.21 -14.08
C SER A 51 -4.72 11.75 -13.26
N ILE A 52 -4.55 12.95 -12.71
CA ILE A 52 -5.58 13.66 -11.92
C ILE A 52 -5.89 14.95 -12.65
N ARG A 53 -7.11 15.06 -13.18
CA ARG A 53 -7.48 16.12 -14.11
C ARG A 53 -8.86 16.70 -13.80
N ALA A 54 -8.86 17.88 -13.20
CA ALA A 54 -10.05 18.67 -12.85
C ALA A 54 -10.26 19.80 -13.88
N ASP A 55 -10.51 19.43 -15.14
CA ASP A 55 -10.72 20.36 -16.26
C ASP A 55 -12.18 20.42 -16.75
N GLU A 56 -13.04 19.55 -16.22
CA GLU A 56 -14.46 19.46 -16.53
C GLU A 56 -15.27 19.51 -15.24
N GLY A 57 -15.35 18.40 -14.50
CA GLY A 57 -15.76 18.41 -13.10
C GLY A 57 -14.65 18.97 -12.22
N THR A 58 -14.99 19.98 -11.41
CA THR A 58 -14.05 20.67 -10.49
C THR A 58 -14.82 21.21 -9.27
N PRO A 59 -14.23 21.32 -8.06
CA PRO A 59 -12.86 20.95 -7.67
C PRO A 59 -12.70 19.50 -7.20
N PHE A 60 -11.45 19.05 -7.08
CA PHE A 60 -11.08 17.76 -6.48
C PHE A 60 -10.36 17.96 -5.14
N TYR A 61 -10.70 17.14 -4.14
CA TYR A 61 -10.06 17.14 -2.83
C TYR A 61 -9.45 15.77 -2.50
N ILE A 62 -8.19 15.75 -2.07
CA ILE A 62 -7.48 14.56 -1.59
C ILE A 62 -6.93 14.84 -0.19
N GLY A 63 -7.47 14.15 0.80
CA GLY A 63 -7.18 14.34 2.22
C GLY A 63 -5.77 13.90 2.65
N ALA A 64 -5.41 14.24 3.88
CA ALA A 64 -4.08 13.96 4.42
C ALA A 64 -3.78 12.45 4.50
N ASN A 65 -2.49 12.10 4.42
CA ASN A 65 -1.97 10.74 4.49
C ASN A 65 -2.47 9.75 3.41
N THR A 66 -3.31 10.22 2.48
CA THR A 66 -3.87 9.41 1.40
C THR A 66 -2.82 9.11 0.33
N ASN A 67 -2.85 7.91 -0.22
CA ASN A 67 -1.98 7.50 -1.32
C ASN A 67 -2.77 7.24 -2.60
N ILE A 68 -2.26 7.76 -3.71
CA ILE A 68 -2.78 7.56 -5.06
C ILE A 68 -1.72 6.80 -5.85
N GLN A 69 -1.96 5.52 -6.09
CA GLN A 69 -0.95 4.61 -6.61
C GLN A 69 -0.87 4.61 -8.14
N ASP A 70 0.03 3.78 -8.68
CA ASP A 70 0.44 3.79 -10.07
C ASP A 70 -0.74 3.65 -11.03
N GLY A 71 -0.78 4.51 -12.04
CA GLY A 71 -1.78 4.43 -13.11
C GLY A 71 -3.22 4.75 -12.69
N VAL A 72 -3.44 5.24 -11.47
CA VAL A 72 -4.77 5.72 -11.05
C VAL A 72 -5.20 6.89 -11.94
N VAL A 73 -6.49 6.91 -12.27
CA VAL A 73 -7.12 8.02 -12.98
C VAL A 73 -8.19 8.65 -12.11
N ILE A 74 -8.16 9.98 -11.99
CA ILE A 74 -9.18 10.77 -11.32
C ILE A 74 -9.68 11.85 -12.29
N HIS A 75 -10.97 11.80 -12.60
CA HIS A 75 -11.65 12.74 -13.48
C HIS A 75 -13.07 12.99 -12.98
N GLY A 76 -13.85 13.85 -13.64
CA GLY A 76 -15.20 14.18 -13.20
C GLY A 76 -16.02 14.80 -14.31
N LEU A 77 -17.33 14.52 -14.30
CA LEU A 77 -18.29 15.11 -15.23
C LEU A 77 -18.49 16.61 -14.92
N GLU A 78 -18.79 17.40 -15.95
CA GLU A 78 -19.08 18.84 -15.85
C GLU A 78 -20.14 19.11 -14.78
N GLN A 79 -21.22 18.31 -14.81
CA GLN A 79 -22.37 18.40 -13.93
C GLN A 79 -22.35 17.32 -12.85
N GLY A 80 -23.00 17.63 -11.73
CA GLY A 80 -23.04 16.77 -10.55
C GLY A 80 -21.93 17.13 -9.58
N ARG A 81 -22.31 17.31 -8.32
CA ARG A 81 -21.39 17.57 -7.21
C ARG A 81 -21.84 16.77 -6.01
N ILE A 82 -20.89 16.36 -5.19
CA ILE A 82 -21.13 15.83 -3.85
C ILE A 82 -20.74 16.88 -2.81
N LEU A 83 -21.20 16.71 -1.58
CA LEU A 83 -20.73 17.52 -0.47
C LEU A 83 -19.52 16.83 0.16
N GLY A 84 -18.43 17.57 0.32
CA GLY A 84 -17.30 17.15 1.15
C GLY A 84 -17.65 17.23 2.63
N ASP A 85 -16.76 16.73 3.49
CA ASP A 85 -16.95 16.80 4.94
C ASP A 85 -16.99 18.25 5.44
N ASP A 86 -16.34 19.17 4.71
CA ASP A 86 -16.37 20.61 4.97
C ASP A 86 -17.66 21.31 4.48
N GLN A 87 -18.65 20.54 4.03
CA GLN A 87 -19.94 20.99 3.51
C GLN A 87 -19.86 21.84 2.24
N LYS A 88 -18.74 21.80 1.50
CA LYS A 88 -18.64 22.42 0.17
C LYS A 88 -18.86 21.40 -0.94
N ALA A 89 -19.18 21.92 -2.13
CA ALA A 89 -19.42 21.11 -3.31
C ALA A 89 -18.10 20.71 -3.99
N TYR A 90 -17.92 19.42 -4.26
CA TYR A 90 -16.78 18.87 -5.00
C TYR A 90 -17.26 17.97 -6.13
N SER A 91 -16.46 17.87 -7.20
CA SER A 91 -16.66 16.82 -8.20
C SER A 91 -16.09 15.50 -7.69
N VAL A 92 -14.93 15.53 -7.00
CA VAL A 92 -14.34 14.35 -6.37
C VAL A 92 -13.87 14.72 -4.96
N TRP A 93 -14.32 13.96 -3.97
CA TRP A 93 -13.82 14.03 -2.60
C TRP A 93 -13.21 12.70 -2.20
N ILE A 94 -11.95 12.73 -1.75
CA ILE A 94 -11.25 11.59 -1.19
C ILE A 94 -10.74 12.00 0.20
N GLY A 95 -11.19 11.27 1.22
CA GLY A 95 -10.88 11.53 2.62
C GLY A 95 -9.40 11.31 2.99
N HIS A 96 -9.12 11.41 4.30
CA HIS A 96 -7.80 11.16 4.87
C HIS A 96 -7.57 9.66 5.14
N ASP A 97 -6.30 9.28 5.21
CA ASP A 97 -5.85 7.90 5.47
C ASP A 97 -6.47 6.86 4.51
N THR A 98 -6.75 7.28 3.28
CA THR A 98 -7.38 6.45 2.25
C THR A 98 -6.34 5.94 1.24
N CYS A 99 -6.53 4.71 0.75
CA CYS A 99 -5.69 4.10 -0.27
C CYS A 99 -6.46 4.00 -1.60
N ILE A 100 -6.04 4.75 -2.61
CA ILE A 100 -6.51 4.58 -3.99
C ILE A 100 -5.45 3.81 -4.74
N THR A 101 -5.67 2.50 -4.90
CA THR A 101 -4.60 1.59 -5.29
C THR A 101 -4.45 1.42 -6.80
N HIS A 102 -3.41 0.69 -7.22
CA HIS A 102 -2.96 0.60 -8.61
C HIS A 102 -4.10 0.47 -9.63
N MET A 103 -4.08 1.34 -10.64
CA MET A 103 -5.02 1.38 -11.77
C MET A 103 -6.49 1.55 -11.39
N ALA A 104 -6.83 1.98 -10.17
CA ALA A 104 -8.20 2.35 -9.83
C ALA A 104 -8.66 3.59 -10.62
N LEU A 105 -9.98 3.69 -10.84
CA LEU A 105 -10.64 4.84 -11.46
C LEU A 105 -11.62 5.46 -10.47
N ILE A 106 -11.40 6.74 -10.13
CA ILE A 106 -12.36 7.54 -9.36
C ILE A 106 -12.92 8.60 -10.30
N HIS A 107 -14.22 8.54 -10.57
CA HIS A 107 -14.87 9.44 -11.52
C HIS A 107 -16.03 10.20 -10.88
N GLY A 108 -15.90 11.54 -10.86
CA GLY A 108 -16.91 12.44 -10.29
C GLY A 108 -18.27 12.39 -11.01
N PRO A 109 -19.40 12.65 -10.29
CA PRO A 109 -19.46 13.02 -8.87
C PRO A 109 -19.19 11.83 -7.94
N ALA A 110 -18.16 11.91 -7.10
CA ALA A 110 -17.72 10.79 -6.28
C ALA A 110 -17.23 11.23 -4.91
N TYR A 111 -17.68 10.53 -3.87
CA TYR A 111 -17.20 10.69 -2.50
C TYR A 111 -16.57 9.38 -2.05
N VAL A 112 -15.34 9.42 -1.57
CA VAL A 112 -14.67 8.31 -0.88
C VAL A 112 -14.28 8.82 0.50
N GLY A 113 -14.85 8.22 1.54
CA GLY A 113 -14.64 8.65 2.92
C GLY A 113 -13.22 8.38 3.43
N ASN A 114 -13.04 8.70 4.71
CA ASN A 114 -11.77 8.47 5.42
C ASN A 114 -11.51 6.97 5.62
N GLU A 115 -10.24 6.60 5.73
CA GLU A 115 -9.79 5.24 6.08
C GLU A 115 -10.28 4.16 5.09
N CYS A 116 -10.56 4.55 3.84
CA CYS A 116 -11.04 3.63 2.83
C CYS A 116 -9.88 2.93 2.11
N PHE A 117 -10.13 1.69 1.67
CA PHE A 117 -9.25 0.99 0.74
C PHE A 117 -9.99 0.76 -0.59
N ILE A 118 -9.50 1.35 -1.68
CA ILE A 118 -10.03 1.12 -3.04
C ILE A 118 -9.03 0.26 -3.80
N GLY A 119 -9.36 -1.02 -3.94
CA GLY A 119 -8.51 -2.07 -4.47
C GLY A 119 -8.17 -1.97 -5.96
N PHE A 120 -7.23 -2.80 -6.39
CA PHE A 120 -6.61 -2.71 -7.71
C PHE A 120 -7.64 -2.77 -8.82
N ARG A 121 -7.53 -1.88 -9.81
CA ARG A 121 -8.42 -1.81 -10.98
C ARG A 121 -9.91 -1.73 -10.62
N SER A 122 -10.25 -1.21 -9.44
CA SER A 122 -11.64 -0.96 -9.04
C SER A 122 -12.07 0.44 -9.50
N THR A 123 -13.37 0.59 -9.76
CA THR A 123 -13.98 1.83 -10.27
C THR A 123 -15.04 2.33 -9.31
N VAL A 124 -15.00 3.62 -9.00
CA VAL A 124 -16.04 4.36 -8.27
C VAL A 124 -16.53 5.49 -9.18
N PHE A 125 -17.81 5.46 -9.58
CA PHE A 125 -18.37 6.47 -10.49
C PHE A 125 -19.81 6.84 -10.08
N ASN A 126 -20.12 8.13 -10.00
CA ASN A 126 -21.45 8.61 -9.58
C ASN A 126 -21.92 7.94 -8.27
N ALA A 127 -21.02 7.86 -7.29
CA ALA A 127 -21.21 7.02 -6.11
C ALA A 127 -20.56 7.62 -4.85
N GLN A 128 -21.08 7.22 -3.70
CA GLN A 128 -20.51 7.57 -2.40
C GLN A 128 -20.05 6.28 -1.70
N VAL A 129 -18.81 6.26 -1.22
CA VAL A 129 -18.23 5.17 -0.44
C VAL A 129 -17.98 5.70 0.97
N GLY A 130 -18.77 5.23 1.94
CA GLY A 130 -18.67 5.66 3.33
C GLY A 130 -17.32 5.35 3.97
N HIS A 131 -17.03 6.01 5.09
CA HIS A 131 -15.76 5.87 5.81
C HIS A 131 -15.46 4.41 6.22
N GLY A 132 -14.18 4.03 6.23
CA GLY A 132 -13.70 2.72 6.64
C GLY A 132 -14.14 1.56 5.74
N CYS A 133 -14.58 1.84 4.50
CA CYS A 133 -14.94 0.79 3.55
C CYS A 133 -13.71 0.13 2.96
N ILE A 134 -13.81 -1.19 2.75
CA ILE A 134 -12.76 -2.00 2.14
C ILE A 134 -13.30 -2.56 0.83
N VAL A 135 -12.90 -1.93 -0.27
CA VAL A 135 -13.25 -2.35 -1.62
C VAL A 135 -12.10 -3.16 -2.19
N MET A 136 -12.33 -4.43 -2.46
CA MET A 136 -11.30 -5.31 -3.00
C MET A 136 -11.14 -5.11 -4.52
N MET A 137 -10.36 -5.98 -5.17
CA MET A 137 -9.88 -5.78 -6.53
C MET A 137 -10.97 -5.96 -7.58
N HIS A 138 -10.87 -5.22 -8.68
CA HIS A 138 -11.74 -5.34 -9.86
C HIS A 138 -13.24 -5.12 -9.54
N ALA A 139 -13.57 -4.35 -8.51
CA ALA A 139 -14.96 -4.01 -8.20
C ALA A 139 -15.43 -2.81 -9.02
N LEU A 140 -16.70 -2.79 -9.41
CA LEU A 140 -17.38 -1.62 -9.96
C LEU A 140 -18.44 -1.16 -8.97
N ILE A 141 -18.35 0.09 -8.53
CA ILE A 141 -19.32 0.77 -7.67
C ILE A 141 -19.86 1.96 -8.45
N GLN A 142 -21.16 1.93 -8.76
CA GLN A 142 -21.76 2.95 -9.60
C GLN A 142 -23.21 3.25 -9.20
N ASP A 143 -23.61 4.52 -9.20
CA ASP A 143 -24.99 4.97 -8.97
C ASP A 143 -25.56 4.53 -7.60
N VAL A 144 -24.69 4.41 -6.58
CA VAL A 144 -25.05 3.91 -5.24
C VAL A 144 -24.31 4.66 -4.13
N GLU A 145 -24.85 4.55 -2.91
CA GLU A 145 -24.16 4.90 -1.67
C GLU A 145 -23.82 3.62 -0.91
N ILE A 146 -22.52 3.34 -0.73
CA ILE A 146 -22.03 2.25 0.10
C ILE A 146 -22.00 2.74 1.55
N PRO A 147 -22.74 2.11 2.48
CA PRO A 147 -22.72 2.50 3.89
C PRO A 147 -21.31 2.41 4.48
N PRO A 148 -20.99 3.16 5.56
CA PRO A 148 -19.70 3.07 6.21
C PRO A 148 -19.32 1.67 6.71
N GLY A 149 -18.03 1.38 6.72
CA GLY A 149 -17.47 0.15 7.27
C GLY A 149 -17.82 -1.12 6.51
N LYS A 150 -18.22 -1.02 5.24
CA LYS A 150 -18.61 -2.16 4.41
C LYS A 150 -17.44 -2.77 3.65
N TYR A 151 -17.54 -4.06 3.39
CA TYR A 151 -16.59 -4.83 2.59
C TYR A 151 -17.21 -5.18 1.23
N VAL A 152 -16.54 -4.79 0.16
CA VAL A 152 -16.93 -5.11 -1.22
C VAL A 152 -15.96 -6.17 -1.76
N PRO A 153 -16.43 -7.40 -2.06
CA PRO A 153 -15.55 -8.48 -2.50
C PRO A 153 -15.00 -8.24 -3.91
N SER A 154 -13.89 -8.92 -4.24
CA SER A 154 -13.25 -8.77 -5.54
C SER A 154 -14.18 -9.17 -6.68
N GLY A 155 -14.21 -8.38 -7.75
CA GLY A 155 -15.05 -8.60 -8.92
C GLY A 155 -16.52 -8.25 -8.74
N ALA A 156 -16.93 -7.71 -7.59
CA ALA A 156 -18.31 -7.28 -7.36
C ALA A 156 -18.71 -6.12 -8.28
N VAL A 157 -19.95 -6.15 -8.76
CA VAL A 157 -20.57 -5.05 -9.50
C VAL A 157 -21.77 -4.56 -8.71
N ILE A 158 -21.64 -3.39 -8.09
CA ILE A 158 -22.66 -2.79 -7.22
C ILE A 158 -23.25 -1.58 -7.94
N THR A 159 -24.41 -1.80 -8.56
CA THR A 159 -25.13 -0.80 -9.38
C THR A 159 -26.57 -0.55 -8.92
N THR A 160 -26.94 -1.11 -7.76
CA THR A 160 -28.26 -0.89 -7.15
C THR A 160 -28.11 -0.69 -5.65
N GLN A 161 -28.88 0.24 -5.08
CA GLN A 161 -28.81 0.53 -3.65
C GLN A 161 -29.12 -0.70 -2.80
N GLN A 162 -30.04 -1.56 -3.24
CA GLN A 162 -30.34 -2.82 -2.54
C GLN A 162 -29.11 -3.76 -2.44
N ALA A 163 -28.23 -3.76 -3.44
CA ALA A 163 -26.98 -4.53 -3.37
C ALA A 163 -25.99 -3.89 -2.40
N ALA A 164 -25.87 -2.55 -2.42
CA ALA A 164 -25.03 -1.80 -1.49
C ALA A 164 -25.44 -2.02 -0.02
N ASP A 165 -26.73 -1.94 0.27
CA ASP A 165 -27.28 -2.09 1.63
C ASP A 165 -27.06 -3.49 2.23
N ARG A 166 -26.82 -4.50 1.38
CA ARG A 166 -26.62 -5.90 1.77
C ARG A 166 -25.16 -6.32 1.90
N LEU A 167 -24.23 -5.40 1.69
CA LEU A 167 -22.81 -5.70 1.82
C LEU A 167 -22.46 -6.13 3.26
N PRO A 168 -21.54 -7.10 3.42
CA PRO A 168 -21.02 -7.47 4.72
C PRO A 168 -20.19 -6.32 5.31
N ASP A 169 -20.03 -6.32 6.63
CA ASP A 169 -19.15 -5.38 7.31
C ASP A 169 -17.68 -5.81 7.14
N ALA A 170 -16.79 -4.83 7.00
CA ALA A 170 -15.34 -5.04 7.04
C ALA A 170 -14.91 -5.43 8.46
N ASN A 171 -14.13 -6.50 8.56
CA ASN A 171 -13.63 -7.00 9.83
C ASN A 171 -12.33 -6.29 10.24
N GLU A 172 -11.85 -6.58 11.45
CA GLU A 172 -10.64 -5.94 12.00
C GLU A 172 -9.37 -6.22 11.17
N SER A 173 -9.25 -7.42 10.60
CA SER A 173 -8.11 -7.76 9.75
C SER A 173 -8.12 -6.98 8.43
N ASP A 174 -9.29 -6.67 7.88
CA ASP A 174 -9.43 -5.84 6.68
C ASP A 174 -9.00 -4.39 6.96
N ARG A 175 -9.38 -3.85 8.13
CA ARG A 175 -9.01 -2.50 8.59
C ARG A 175 -7.51 -2.41 8.86
N SER A 176 -6.97 -3.36 9.62
CA SER A 176 -5.54 -3.46 9.91
C SER A 176 -4.69 -3.53 8.64
N PHE A 177 -5.16 -4.28 7.63
CA PHE A 177 -4.52 -4.32 6.31
C PHE A 177 -4.49 -2.93 5.64
N SER A 178 -5.61 -2.20 5.63
CA SER A 178 -5.67 -0.85 5.07
C SER A 178 -4.70 0.12 5.77
N HIS A 179 -4.70 0.13 7.10
CA HIS A 179 -3.79 0.97 7.88
C HIS A 179 -2.32 0.67 7.59
N HIS A 180 -1.95 -0.60 7.50
CA HIS A 180 -0.60 -0.99 7.15
C HIS A 180 -0.17 -0.47 5.76
N VAL A 181 -1.08 -0.47 4.77
CA VAL A 181 -0.79 0.09 3.44
C VAL A 181 -0.57 1.60 3.51
N VAL A 182 -1.32 2.32 4.35
CA VAL A 182 -1.07 3.75 4.62
C VAL A 182 0.34 3.95 5.20
N GLU A 183 0.71 3.21 6.24
CA GLU A 183 2.02 3.30 6.89
C GLU A 183 3.19 3.06 5.91
N ILE A 184 3.09 2.03 5.07
CA ILE A 184 4.08 1.73 4.05
C ILE A 184 4.22 2.90 3.06
N ASN A 185 3.10 3.48 2.60
CA ASN A 185 3.15 4.62 1.69
C ASN A 185 3.69 5.88 2.38
N GLN A 186 3.48 6.04 3.69
CA GLN A 186 4.13 7.12 4.44
C GLN A 186 5.64 6.97 4.52
N ALA A 187 6.14 5.75 4.73
CA ALA A 187 7.56 5.46 4.70
C ALA A 187 8.16 5.66 3.30
N LEU A 188 7.47 5.21 2.24
CA LEU A 188 7.89 5.42 0.85
C LEU A 188 7.95 6.91 0.49
N ARG A 189 6.90 7.68 0.83
CA ARG A 189 6.87 9.13 0.63
C ARG A 189 8.07 9.81 1.29
N ALA A 190 8.36 9.47 2.55
CA ALA A 190 9.51 10.01 3.26
C ALA A 190 10.83 9.63 2.57
N GLY A 191 10.97 8.38 2.13
CA GLY A 191 12.14 7.90 1.38
C GLY A 191 12.34 8.63 0.04
N TYR A 192 11.28 8.82 -0.75
CA TYR A 192 11.36 9.55 -2.02
C TYR A 192 11.75 11.02 -1.82
N ARG A 193 11.17 11.67 -0.81
CA ARG A 193 11.53 13.06 -0.48
C ARG A 193 12.96 13.17 0.02
N CYS A 194 13.42 12.19 0.80
CA CYS A 194 14.81 12.10 1.23
C CYS A 194 15.73 11.98 0.02
N ALA A 195 15.40 11.15 -0.98
CA ALA A 195 16.20 10.95 -2.18
C ALA A 195 16.42 12.25 -3.00
N ASP A 196 15.48 13.19 -2.96
CA ASP A 196 15.58 14.51 -3.59
C ASP A 196 16.38 15.52 -2.75
N ASP A 197 16.74 15.18 -1.49
CA ASP A 197 17.48 16.01 -0.55
C ASP A 197 18.86 15.41 -0.24
N ILE A 198 19.92 15.98 -0.83
CA ILE A 198 21.31 15.56 -0.61
C ILE A 198 21.67 15.50 0.89
N ALA A 199 21.15 16.41 1.72
CA ALA A 199 21.43 16.43 3.15
C ALA A 199 20.85 15.21 3.88
N CYS A 200 19.73 14.67 3.38
CA CYS A 200 19.12 13.45 3.88
C CYS A 200 19.81 12.18 3.35
N VAL A 201 20.21 12.16 2.07
CA VAL A 201 20.82 10.99 1.41
C VAL A 201 22.25 10.70 1.91
N THR A 202 23.06 11.74 2.13
CA THR A 202 24.50 11.61 2.37
C THR A 202 24.87 10.70 3.56
N PRO A 203 24.20 10.78 4.72
CA PRO A 203 24.49 9.88 5.85
C PRO A 203 24.09 8.42 5.62
N LEU A 204 23.14 8.16 4.72
CA LEU A 204 22.63 6.80 4.45
C LEU A 204 23.47 6.06 3.41
N GLN A 205 24.06 6.78 2.44
CA GLN A 205 24.90 6.20 1.40
C GLN A 205 26.35 5.97 1.83
N ASN A 206 26.86 6.80 2.74
CA ASN A 206 28.17 6.64 3.34
C ASN A 206 28.02 6.52 4.86
N PRO A 207 27.72 5.32 5.39
CA PRO A 207 27.91 5.04 6.81
C PRO A 207 29.42 5.00 7.07
N SER A 208 30.08 6.16 7.08
CA SER A 208 31.48 6.27 7.47
C SER A 208 31.56 5.89 8.95
N SER A 209 31.90 4.62 9.20
CA SER A 209 32.87 4.15 10.19
C SER A 209 33.19 5.13 11.32
N SER A 210 32.20 5.41 12.18
CA SER A 210 32.47 5.93 13.51
C SER A 210 32.92 4.77 14.38
N ASN A 211 34.22 4.51 14.30
CA ASN A 211 34.95 3.60 15.16
C ASN A 211 34.92 4.15 16.59
N GLY A 212 34.46 3.33 17.54
CA GLY A 212 34.74 3.56 18.95
C GLY A 212 33.53 3.41 19.86
N HIS A 213 33.03 2.19 20.05
CA HIS A 213 32.61 1.74 21.37
C HIS A 213 33.12 0.33 21.63
N GLN A 214 33.75 0.21 22.80
CA GLN A 214 34.53 -0.92 23.26
C GLN A 214 33.70 -2.20 23.26
N SER A 215 34.28 -3.24 22.68
CA SER A 215 33.87 -4.62 22.88
C SER A 215 33.87 -4.92 24.38
N VAL A 216 32.67 -5.00 24.96
CA VAL A 216 32.43 -5.77 26.17
C VAL A 216 32.01 -7.15 25.70
N HIS A 217 32.95 -8.09 25.80
CA HIS A 217 32.64 -9.52 25.76
C HIS A 217 31.60 -9.83 26.84
N GLN A 218 30.35 -10.01 26.44
CA GLN A 218 29.42 -10.85 27.18
C GLN A 218 29.23 -12.15 26.40
N ASN A 219 29.89 -13.18 26.92
CA ASN A 219 29.67 -14.56 26.57
C ASN A 219 28.31 -14.96 27.16
N GLY A 220 27.24 -14.61 26.47
CA GLY A 220 25.87 -15.00 26.79
C GLY A 220 25.33 -15.87 25.67
N GLN A 221 25.53 -17.18 25.76
CA GLN A 221 24.75 -18.14 24.99
C GLN A 221 23.28 -17.95 25.34
N THR A 222 22.58 -17.12 24.57
CA THR A 222 21.13 -17.20 24.46
C THR A 222 20.86 -18.43 23.59
N PRO A 223 20.04 -19.39 24.02
CA PRO A 223 19.73 -20.53 23.19
C PRO A 223 19.01 -20.03 21.94
N SER A 224 19.58 -20.30 20.76
CA SER A 224 18.90 -20.08 19.49
C SER A 224 17.51 -20.73 19.53
N PRO A 225 16.43 -20.02 19.16
CA PRO A 225 15.08 -20.58 19.10
C PRO A 225 14.93 -21.64 18.00
N LEU A 226 15.93 -21.76 17.12
CA LEU A 226 16.01 -22.80 16.09
C LEU A 226 16.55 -24.11 16.65
N SER A 227 15.82 -25.19 16.41
CA SER A 227 16.30 -26.53 16.70
C SER A 227 17.48 -26.90 15.77
N ALA A 228 18.42 -27.70 16.27
CA ALA A 228 19.66 -28.05 15.57
C ALA A 228 19.41 -28.67 14.17
N ASP A 229 18.32 -29.42 14.02
CA ASP A 229 17.89 -30.02 12.77
C ASP A 229 17.36 -29.00 11.73
N ILE A 230 16.94 -27.79 12.14
CA ILE A 230 16.60 -26.71 11.20
C ILE A 230 17.88 -26.01 10.73
N VAL A 231 18.83 -25.81 11.65
CA VAL A 231 20.14 -25.24 11.33
C VAL A 231 20.87 -26.11 10.31
N ASP A 232 20.91 -27.43 10.52
CA ASP A 232 21.53 -28.39 9.59
C ASP A 232 20.89 -28.33 8.19
N VAL A 233 19.56 -28.19 8.12
CA VAL A 233 18.84 -28.05 6.85
C VAL A 233 19.21 -26.75 6.15
N ILE A 234 19.26 -25.62 6.85
CA ILE A 234 19.66 -24.33 6.27
C ILE A 234 21.07 -24.42 5.72
N GLN A 235 22.01 -24.95 6.51
CA GLN A 235 23.40 -25.15 6.11
C GLN A 235 23.52 -26.00 4.85
N GLN A 236 22.82 -27.14 4.80
CA GLN A 236 22.86 -28.04 3.64
C GLN A 236 22.33 -27.35 2.37
N GLN A 237 21.22 -26.62 2.47
CA GLN A 237 20.63 -25.95 1.30
C GLN A 237 21.52 -24.81 0.79
N LEU A 238 22.16 -24.05 1.69
CA LEU A 238 23.14 -23.02 1.30
C LEU A 238 24.37 -23.63 0.63
N HIS A 239 24.87 -24.78 1.12
CA HIS A 239 25.99 -25.51 0.48
C HIS A 239 25.65 -26.01 -0.93
N LEU A 240 24.39 -26.36 -1.19
CA LEU A 240 23.89 -26.72 -2.51
C LEU A 240 23.68 -25.49 -3.43
N GLY A 241 23.92 -24.27 -2.93
CA GLY A 241 23.73 -23.02 -3.67
C GLY A 241 22.27 -22.58 -3.79
N HIS A 242 21.38 -23.18 -3.00
CA HIS A 242 19.97 -22.80 -2.97
C HIS A 242 19.76 -21.54 -2.12
N ARG A 243 18.69 -20.79 -2.40
CA ARG A 243 18.24 -19.70 -1.54
C ARG A 243 17.19 -20.17 -0.55
N ILE A 244 17.23 -19.60 0.64
CA ILE A 244 16.22 -19.83 1.67
C ILE A 244 15.09 -18.82 1.49
N GLY A 245 13.85 -19.28 1.59
CA GLY A 245 12.65 -18.47 1.67
C GLY A 245 11.83 -18.86 2.90
N LEU A 246 11.00 -17.93 3.36
CA LEU A 246 10.07 -18.16 4.45
C LEU A 246 8.66 -17.90 3.94
N GLU A 247 7.72 -18.69 4.44
CA GLU A 247 6.31 -18.46 4.27
C GLU A 247 5.60 -18.66 5.61
N PHE A 248 4.51 -17.94 5.83
CA PHE A 248 3.75 -18.00 7.07
C PHE A 248 2.25 -18.13 6.80
N ALA A 249 1.52 -18.66 7.76
CA ALA A 249 0.08 -18.83 7.65
C ALA A 249 -0.56 -18.77 9.03
N ASP A 250 -1.62 -17.98 9.16
CA ASP A 250 -2.53 -18.08 10.30
C ASP A 250 -3.22 -19.46 10.35
N ALA A 251 -3.86 -19.80 11.47
CA ALA A 251 -4.52 -21.09 11.65
C ALA A 251 -5.59 -21.41 10.59
N ARG A 252 -6.26 -20.41 10.03
CA ARG A 252 -7.26 -20.60 8.97
C ARG A 252 -6.60 -20.94 7.65
N ARG A 253 -5.55 -20.19 7.28
CA ARG A 253 -4.77 -20.36 6.04
C ARG A 253 -4.03 -21.70 6.02
N PHE A 254 -3.43 -22.07 7.15
CA PHE A 254 -2.75 -23.35 7.31
C PHE A 254 -3.70 -24.54 7.05
N ARG A 255 -4.94 -24.49 7.58
CA ARG A 255 -5.95 -25.55 7.37
C ARG A 255 -6.35 -25.77 5.91
N VAL A 256 -6.27 -24.73 5.09
CA VAL A 256 -6.61 -24.80 3.65
C VAL A 256 -5.37 -24.86 2.75
N GLY A 257 -4.18 -25.02 3.33
CA GLY A 257 -2.91 -25.08 2.59
C GLY A 257 -2.51 -23.76 1.92
N SER A 258 -3.04 -22.63 2.36
CA SER A 258 -2.70 -21.30 1.86
C SER A 258 -1.57 -20.71 2.70
N TRP A 259 -0.57 -20.13 2.04
CA TRP A 259 0.61 -19.55 2.68
C TRP A 259 0.88 -18.15 2.15
N GLN A 260 1.41 -17.27 2.99
CA GLN A 260 1.85 -15.94 2.66
C GLN A 260 3.38 -15.91 2.55
N SER A 261 3.90 -15.22 1.54
CA SER A 261 5.34 -15.05 1.35
C SER A 261 5.93 -14.14 2.42
N GLY A 262 6.95 -14.64 3.11
CA GLY A 262 7.78 -13.87 4.03
C GLY A 262 8.87 -13.07 3.29
N PRO A 263 9.82 -12.47 4.04
CA PRO A 263 10.86 -11.62 3.47
C PRO A 263 11.79 -12.43 2.56
N THR A 264 12.27 -11.77 1.50
CA THR A 264 13.27 -12.36 0.61
C THR A 264 14.64 -12.30 1.30
N ILE A 265 15.15 -13.46 1.71
CA ILE A 265 16.49 -13.60 2.26
C ILE A 265 17.49 -13.57 1.09
N VAL A 266 18.21 -12.45 0.95
CA VAL A 266 19.15 -12.23 -0.18
C VAL A 266 20.56 -12.76 0.14
N SER A 267 20.90 -12.92 1.42
CA SER A 267 22.24 -13.36 1.83
C SER A 267 22.47 -14.85 1.58
N THR A 268 23.72 -15.18 1.23
CA THR A 268 24.23 -16.56 1.16
C THR A 268 25.11 -16.91 2.36
N HIS A 269 25.33 -15.97 3.29
CA HIS A 269 26.13 -16.20 4.49
C HIS A 269 25.24 -16.80 5.58
N GLU A 270 25.61 -17.99 6.04
CA GLU A 270 24.84 -18.79 6.99
C GLU A 270 24.40 -18.00 8.23
N SER A 271 25.31 -17.30 8.89
CA SER A 271 25.02 -16.53 10.11
C SER A 271 23.93 -15.48 9.89
N GLN A 272 23.95 -14.78 8.75
CA GLN A 272 22.94 -13.77 8.40
C GLN A 272 21.59 -14.42 8.07
N VAL A 273 21.61 -15.56 7.39
CA VAL A 273 20.38 -16.32 7.08
C VAL A 273 19.73 -16.82 8.37
N LEU A 274 20.51 -17.40 9.29
CA LEU A 274 20.02 -17.88 10.58
C LEU A 274 19.40 -16.74 11.39
N THR A 275 20.08 -15.59 11.52
CA THR A 275 19.53 -14.43 12.23
C THR A 275 18.22 -13.92 11.61
N GLN A 276 18.11 -13.89 10.28
CA GLN A 276 16.87 -13.46 9.61
C GLN A 276 15.73 -14.46 9.80
N VAL A 277 16.03 -15.77 9.82
CA VAL A 277 15.03 -16.79 10.14
C VAL A 277 14.58 -16.68 11.60
N GLU A 278 15.51 -16.52 12.55
CA GLU A 278 15.20 -16.34 13.98
C GLU A 278 14.34 -15.09 14.23
N GLN A 279 14.71 -13.97 13.59
CA GLN A 279 13.95 -12.73 13.68
C GLN A 279 12.53 -12.93 13.14
N PHE A 280 12.39 -13.60 11.99
CA PHE A 280 11.09 -13.85 11.39
C PHE A 280 10.20 -14.74 12.27
N LEU A 281 10.75 -15.77 12.92
CA LEU A 281 10.00 -16.58 13.88
C LEU A 281 9.51 -15.73 15.07
N THR A 282 10.38 -14.83 15.56
CA THR A 282 10.06 -13.92 16.67
C THR A 282 8.96 -12.93 16.30
N ASP A 283 8.96 -12.43 15.06
CA ASP A 283 7.98 -11.47 14.54
C ASP A 283 6.61 -12.13 14.26
N HIS A 284 6.58 -13.46 14.15
CA HIS A 284 5.39 -14.25 13.80
C HIS A 284 5.00 -15.27 14.89
N PRO A 285 4.83 -14.88 16.18
CA PRO A 285 4.68 -15.85 17.27
C PRO A 285 3.39 -16.69 17.19
N ASN A 286 2.36 -16.20 16.50
CA ASN A 286 1.05 -16.84 16.39
C ASN A 286 0.79 -17.52 15.03
N ASP A 287 1.80 -17.54 14.15
CA ASP A 287 1.67 -18.12 12.81
C ASP A 287 2.38 -19.47 12.67
N TYR A 288 1.84 -20.30 11.79
CA TYR A 288 2.60 -21.41 11.23
C TYR A 288 3.65 -20.84 10.30
N VAL A 289 4.93 -21.17 10.51
CA VAL A 289 6.01 -20.74 9.63
C VAL A 289 6.61 -21.97 8.94
N ARG A 290 6.83 -21.86 7.63
CA ARG A 290 7.56 -22.85 6.85
C ARG A 290 8.77 -22.25 6.15
N LEU A 291 9.82 -23.05 6.11
CA LEU A 291 11.04 -22.81 5.38
C LEU A 291 10.93 -23.44 3.99
N LEU A 292 11.42 -22.70 3.00
CA LEU A 292 11.51 -23.11 1.61
C LEU A 292 12.96 -23.04 1.15
N SER A 293 13.38 -23.96 0.27
CA SER A 293 14.60 -23.77 -0.51
C SER A 293 14.30 -23.70 -2.00
N VAL A 294 14.99 -22.78 -2.69
CA VAL A 294 14.83 -22.54 -4.13
C VAL A 294 16.16 -22.76 -4.82
N ASP A 295 16.18 -23.69 -5.77
CA ASP A 295 17.29 -23.86 -6.70
C ASP A 295 17.21 -22.76 -7.77
N LEU A 296 18.21 -21.89 -7.79
CA LEU A 296 18.28 -20.78 -8.74
C LEU A 296 18.59 -21.23 -10.18
N GLY A 297 19.26 -22.37 -10.34
CA GLY A 297 19.56 -22.95 -11.64
C GLY A 297 18.32 -23.59 -12.27
N ALA A 298 17.61 -24.43 -11.51
CA ALA A 298 16.38 -25.06 -11.97
C ALA A 298 15.14 -24.15 -11.90
N LYS A 299 15.22 -23.01 -11.18
CA LYS A 299 14.10 -22.11 -10.85
C LYS A 299 12.92 -22.85 -10.22
N GLN A 300 13.21 -23.84 -9.37
CA GLN A 300 12.22 -24.70 -8.73
C GLN A 300 12.41 -24.76 -7.22
N ARG A 301 11.31 -24.97 -6.50
CA ARG A 301 11.33 -25.24 -5.06
C ARG A 301 11.82 -26.66 -4.82
N GLN A 302 12.80 -26.83 -3.95
CA GLN A 302 13.42 -28.12 -3.64
C GLN A 302 12.99 -28.67 -2.29
N LEU A 303 12.73 -27.79 -1.31
CA LEU A 303 12.30 -28.16 0.03
C LEU A 303 11.15 -27.27 0.50
N GLU A 304 10.16 -27.86 1.17
CA GLU A 304 9.18 -27.15 1.98
C GLU A 304 9.05 -27.85 3.34
N ARG A 305 9.33 -27.13 4.43
CA ARG A 305 9.31 -27.70 5.79
C ARG A 305 8.70 -26.72 6.78
N VAL A 306 7.65 -27.12 7.50
CA VAL A 306 7.08 -26.32 8.60
C VAL A 306 8.07 -26.32 9.76
N ILE A 307 8.52 -25.13 10.18
CA ILE A 307 9.53 -24.90 11.21
C ILE A 307 8.96 -24.27 12.50
N GLN A 308 7.74 -23.72 12.44
CA GLN A 308 7.02 -23.24 13.62
C GLN A 308 5.55 -23.61 13.53
N LYS A 309 4.99 -24.01 14.67
CA LYS A 309 3.55 -24.16 14.87
C LYS A 309 3.19 -23.34 16.12
N PRO A 310 2.19 -22.46 16.06
CA PRO A 310 1.73 -21.74 17.23
C PRO A 310 1.14 -22.72 18.24
N GLU A 311 1.27 -22.40 19.53
CA GLU A 311 0.68 -23.20 20.64
C GLU A 311 -0.85 -23.21 20.63
#